data_AF-A0A924D8S8-F1
#
_entry.id   AF-A0A924D8S8-F1
#
_cell.length_a   1.000
_cell.length_b   1.000
_cell.length_c   1.000
_cell.angle_alpha   90.00
_cell.angle_beta   90.00
_cell.angle_gamma   90.00
#
_symmetry.space_group_name_H-M   'P 1'
#
loop_
_entity.id
_entity.type
_entity.pdbx_description
1 polymer ?
#
loop_
_entity_poly.entity_id
_entity_poly.type
_entity_poly.pdbx_seq_one_letter_code
_entity_poly.pdbx_strand_id
1 'polypeptide(L)'
;MTGLAIFNNRLAAGYDPGTGSGDSVRLFDATTGTQIWRIGDATAGNDSSRRGMGGVAFDPGFNGANATLPDVAYLSPGSGRRHRLNQVTGMYVNGQNVGAIINFPTVSTTWRHTAFDPATGDLYTRESNRVGKAVRTGDNSFAGSSSSVLVPLTVATGVDNQNLAFCNSTAFGKFLIFNDKQTSGNGQVFLNTTTTPGVVKAATATDGTTLTLDLGSFNAPMGAASYDFSFDVPIQTLAITDFGNRRLFVFRVGVPVSVTGKLNFVGVSAQAPDQQATIEFRPTGTTQFRFTRTVTVPTTGNFTLSDIPPGTCTLHVKTPRYLAKNVEVDATTNATISVAIDQLPGDINGDNAIDFGDLSTLLQVYNALNDDPLYATQPLADLNQDGGIDFGDLSSMLLNYNAFGDD
;
A
#
# COMPACT_ATOMS: atom_id res chain seq x y z
N MET A 1 16.07 -3.84 22.24
CA MET A 1 16.36 -3.76 20.80
C MET A 1 15.85 -2.42 20.32
N THR A 2 16.61 -1.71 19.51
CA THR A 2 16.35 -0.32 19.12
C THR A 2 16.08 -0.15 17.63
N GLY A 3 16.28 -1.22 16.86
CA GLY A 3 15.95 -1.30 15.44
C GLY A 3 16.42 -2.63 14.85
N LEU A 4 15.78 -3.02 13.75
CA LEU A 4 16.08 -4.18 12.94
C LEU A 4 16.18 -3.73 11.48
N ALA A 5 17.13 -4.30 10.76
CA ALA A 5 17.18 -4.17 9.32
C ALA A 5 17.46 -5.54 8.70
N ILE A 6 16.76 -5.85 7.61
CA ILE A 6 16.97 -7.08 6.86
C ILE A 6 17.40 -6.75 5.43
N PHE A 7 18.37 -7.50 4.92
CA PHE A 7 18.80 -7.45 3.53
C PHE A 7 19.28 -8.84 3.11
N ASN A 8 18.66 -9.41 2.07
CA ASN A 8 18.86 -10.81 1.68
C ASN A 8 18.70 -11.75 2.90
N ASN A 9 19.69 -12.59 3.17
CA ASN A 9 19.70 -13.50 4.33
C ASN A 9 20.36 -12.89 5.58
N ARG A 10 20.51 -11.56 5.67
CA ARG A 10 21.21 -10.90 6.78
C ARG A 10 20.24 -10.06 7.59
N LEU A 11 20.26 -10.25 8.91
CA LEU A 11 19.49 -9.46 9.87
C LEU A 11 20.44 -8.67 10.76
N ALA A 12 20.45 -7.35 10.63
CA ALA A 12 21.12 -6.46 11.54
C ALA A 12 20.19 -6.08 12.70
N ALA A 13 20.73 -6.00 13.91
CA ALA A 13 19.99 -5.57 15.09
C ALA A 13 20.78 -4.51 15.88
N GLY A 14 20.09 -3.43 16.24
CA GLY A 14 20.56 -2.42 17.17
C GLY A 14 20.18 -2.78 18.61
N TYR A 15 21.12 -2.58 19.53
CA TYR A 15 20.91 -2.79 20.96
C TYR A 15 21.39 -1.59 21.76
N ASP A 16 20.58 -1.18 22.74
CA ASP A 16 20.92 -0.13 23.67
C ASP A 16 20.49 -0.55 25.09
N PRO A 17 21.46 -0.87 25.97
CA PRO A 17 21.20 -1.15 27.37
C PRO A 17 21.16 0.13 28.24
N GLY A 18 21.21 1.32 27.63
CA GLY A 18 21.34 2.61 28.33
C GLY A 18 22.79 3.09 28.49
N THR A 19 23.77 2.23 28.22
CA THR A 19 25.21 2.49 28.33
C THR A 19 25.96 1.91 27.13
N GLY A 20 27.21 2.34 26.93
CA GLY A 20 28.09 1.77 25.90
C GLY A 20 28.21 0.25 26.04
N SER A 21 28.11 -0.47 24.92
CA SER A 21 28.22 -1.91 24.88
C SER A 21 28.85 -2.38 23.57
N GLY A 22 29.69 -3.42 23.65
CA GLY A 22 30.14 -4.15 22.46
C GLY A 22 28.96 -4.77 21.72
N ASP A 23 27.89 -5.11 22.43
CA ASP A 23 26.69 -5.68 21.81
C ASP A 23 25.80 -4.67 21.08
N SER A 24 26.24 -3.43 20.92
CA SER A 24 25.43 -2.33 20.41
C SER A 24 24.90 -2.56 18.99
N VAL A 25 25.65 -3.26 18.14
CA VAL A 25 25.19 -3.70 16.82
C VAL A 25 25.61 -5.15 16.61
N ARG A 26 24.69 -5.94 16.08
CA ARG A 26 24.91 -7.35 15.75
C ARG A 26 24.38 -7.66 14.36
N LEU A 27 25.00 -8.64 13.72
CA LEU A 27 24.52 -9.20 12.47
C LEU A 27 24.30 -10.70 12.62
N PHE A 28 23.17 -11.17 12.12
CA PHE A 28 22.77 -12.56 12.10
C PHE A 28 22.54 -13.03 10.67
N ASP A 29 22.76 -14.32 10.43
CA ASP A 29 22.21 -15.02 9.29
C ASP A 29 20.73 -15.28 9.57
N ALA A 30 19.84 -14.66 8.79
CA ALA A 30 18.39 -14.69 8.98
C ALA A 30 17.79 -16.07 8.65
N THR A 31 18.49 -16.92 7.91
CA THR A 31 18.02 -18.27 7.57
C THR A 31 18.24 -19.23 8.74
N THR A 32 19.40 -19.13 9.39
CA THR A 32 19.83 -20.04 10.45
C THR A 32 19.66 -19.47 11.86
N GLY A 33 19.48 -18.15 11.98
CA GLY A 33 19.50 -17.42 13.24
C GLY A 33 20.88 -17.29 13.89
N THR A 34 21.95 -17.71 13.21
CA THR A 34 23.31 -17.70 13.78
C THR A 34 23.91 -16.30 13.74
N GLN A 35 24.62 -15.91 14.80
CA GLN A 35 25.33 -14.62 14.83
C GLN A 35 26.55 -14.70 13.91
N ILE A 36 26.66 -13.75 12.97
CA ILE A 36 27.81 -13.60 12.07
C ILE A 36 28.92 -12.82 12.81
N TRP A 37 28.55 -11.68 13.38
CA TRP A 37 29.43 -10.84 14.21
C TRP A 37 28.61 -9.94 15.12
N ARG A 38 29.27 -9.39 16.14
CA ARG A 38 28.82 -8.21 16.88
C ARG A 38 29.96 -7.20 16.99
N ILE A 39 29.64 -5.93 17.23
CA ILE A 39 30.68 -4.96 17.59
C ILE A 39 31.45 -5.48 18.82
N GLY A 40 32.75 -5.21 18.89
CA GLY A 40 33.58 -5.61 20.03
C GLY A 40 34.04 -7.07 20.01
N ASP A 41 33.63 -7.89 19.03
CA ASP A 41 34.33 -9.15 18.76
C ASP A 41 35.78 -8.84 18.32
N ALA A 42 36.73 -9.75 18.60
CA ALA A 42 38.14 -9.54 18.22
C ALA A 42 38.31 -9.30 16.71
N THR A 43 37.41 -9.84 15.90
CA THR A 43 37.32 -9.65 14.44
C THR A 43 36.60 -8.36 14.03
N ALA A 44 35.76 -7.80 14.90
CA ALA A 44 34.94 -6.63 14.65
C ALA A 44 35.34 -5.52 15.63
N GLY A 45 36.44 -4.81 15.32
CA GLY A 45 36.99 -3.64 16.03
C GLY A 45 36.50 -3.40 17.47
N ASN A 46 37.38 -3.55 18.46
CA ASN A 46 37.06 -3.46 19.89
C ASN A 46 36.52 -2.07 20.32
N ASP A 47 35.23 -1.81 20.10
CA ASP A 47 34.54 -0.60 20.54
C ASP A 47 33.32 -0.95 21.38
N SER A 48 33.54 -1.11 22.68
CA SER A 48 32.48 -1.34 23.67
C SER A 48 31.88 -0.04 24.22
N SER A 49 32.24 1.12 23.67
CA SER A 49 31.85 2.43 24.24
C SER A 49 30.52 2.96 23.69
N ARG A 50 29.95 2.31 22.68
CA ARG A 50 28.85 2.84 21.87
C ARG A 50 27.50 2.20 22.18
N ARG A 51 26.44 2.95 21.88
CA ARG A 51 25.04 2.54 22.04
C ARG A 51 24.43 2.39 20.66
N GLY A 52 23.69 1.31 20.42
CA GLY A 52 22.98 1.05 19.16
C GLY A 52 21.65 1.76 19.04
N MET A 53 21.43 2.84 19.79
CA MET A 53 20.09 3.44 19.95
C MET A 53 19.58 4.17 18.72
N GLY A 54 20.49 4.51 17.80
CA GLY A 54 20.18 5.07 16.49
C GLY A 54 19.61 4.08 15.48
N GLY A 55 19.31 2.84 15.91
CA GLY A 55 18.91 1.77 15.02
C GLY A 55 20.02 1.35 14.07
N VAL A 56 19.68 0.48 13.12
CA VAL A 56 20.60 -0.07 12.13
C VAL A 56 19.93 -0.03 10.76
N ALA A 57 20.72 0.08 9.70
CA ALA A 57 20.26 -0.10 8.33
C ALA A 57 21.38 -0.64 7.44
N PHE A 58 21.01 -1.15 6.27
CA PHE A 58 21.97 -1.51 5.24
C PHE A 58 22.22 -0.30 4.33
N ASP A 59 23.48 0.12 4.27
CA ASP A 59 23.95 1.27 3.52
C ASP A 59 24.31 0.90 2.08
N PRO A 60 23.56 1.39 1.08
CA PRO A 60 23.73 1.01 -0.31
C PRO A 60 24.92 1.72 -1.00
N GLY A 61 25.73 2.50 -0.28
CA GLY A 61 26.79 3.33 -0.91
C GLY A 61 26.24 4.59 -1.58
N PHE A 62 27.10 5.41 -2.18
CA PHE A 62 26.65 6.57 -2.97
C PHE A 62 26.05 6.13 -4.30
N ASN A 63 24.89 6.67 -4.67
CA ASN A 63 24.16 6.27 -5.89
C ASN A 63 23.95 4.74 -6.00
N GLY A 64 23.76 4.06 -4.87
CA GLY A 64 23.56 2.61 -4.85
C GLY A 64 24.80 1.79 -5.24
N ALA A 65 26.01 2.37 -5.21
CA ALA A 65 27.25 1.70 -5.63
C ALA A 65 27.55 0.37 -4.89
N ASN A 66 26.93 0.15 -3.73
CA ASN A 66 27.06 -1.06 -2.94
C ASN A 66 25.70 -1.74 -2.67
N ALA A 67 24.72 -1.57 -3.56
CA ALA A 67 23.38 -2.12 -3.37
C ALA A 67 23.31 -3.65 -3.36
N THR A 68 24.32 -4.36 -3.87
CA THR A 68 24.35 -5.84 -3.89
C THR A 68 24.89 -6.45 -2.60
N LEU A 69 25.78 -5.71 -1.91
CA LEU A 69 26.41 -6.15 -0.67
C LEU A 69 26.59 -4.94 0.27
N PRO A 70 25.49 -4.35 0.76
CA PRO A 70 25.53 -3.12 1.55
C PRO A 70 26.15 -3.34 2.94
N ASP A 71 26.94 -2.36 3.39
CA ASP A 71 27.51 -2.37 4.73
C ASP A 71 26.43 -2.07 5.79
N VAL A 72 26.66 -2.47 7.03
CA VAL A 72 25.74 -2.12 8.14
C VAL A 72 26.08 -0.73 8.63
N ALA A 73 25.12 0.19 8.56
CA ALA A 73 25.22 1.51 9.15
C ALA A 73 24.38 1.62 10.43
N TYR A 74 24.85 2.45 11.35
CA TYR A 74 24.13 2.78 12.57
C TYR A 74 24.52 4.18 13.06
N LEU A 75 23.70 4.75 13.93
CA LEU A 75 23.96 6.05 14.57
C LEU A 75 24.18 5.87 16.07
N SER A 76 25.17 6.59 16.59
CA SER A 76 25.42 6.69 18.03
C SER A 76 24.88 8.02 18.57
N PRO A 77 24.39 8.06 19.83
CA PRO A 77 24.04 9.31 20.51
C PRO A 77 25.20 10.29 20.51
N GLY A 78 24.89 11.59 20.39
CA GLY A 78 25.90 12.65 20.48
C GLY A 78 26.87 12.73 19.30
N SER A 79 26.88 11.76 18.39
CA SER A 79 27.87 11.71 17.31
C SER A 79 27.57 12.69 16.17
N GLY A 80 26.29 12.85 15.82
CA GLY A 80 25.89 13.55 14.60
C GLY A 80 26.42 12.88 13.33
N ARG A 81 26.79 11.59 13.40
CA ARG A 81 27.53 10.90 12.34
C ARG A 81 26.97 9.52 12.06
N ARG A 82 27.01 9.15 10.78
CA ARG A 82 26.75 7.78 10.32
C ARG A 82 28.02 6.94 10.40
N HIS A 83 27.98 5.91 11.23
CA HIS A 83 29.01 4.87 11.27
C HIS A 83 28.71 3.79 10.23
N ARG A 84 29.75 3.20 9.64
CA ARG A 84 29.63 2.10 8.67
C ARG A 84 30.51 0.93 9.08
N LEU A 85 29.93 -0.27 9.10
CA LEU A 85 30.55 -1.54 9.48
C LEU A 85 30.52 -2.48 8.29
N ASN A 86 31.66 -3.09 7.98
CA ASN A 86 31.75 -4.10 6.93
C ASN A 86 30.85 -5.28 7.29
N GLN A 87 29.91 -5.64 6.43
CA GLN A 87 28.92 -6.67 6.79
C GLN A 87 29.51 -8.08 6.95
N VAL A 88 30.72 -8.35 6.45
CA VAL A 88 31.35 -9.68 6.57
C VAL A 88 32.09 -9.77 7.89
N THR A 89 32.84 -8.73 8.24
CA THR A 89 33.78 -8.76 9.38
C THR A 89 33.28 -8.01 10.62
N GLY A 90 32.30 -7.11 10.47
CA GLY A 90 31.88 -6.17 11.52
C GLY A 90 32.88 -5.02 11.76
N MET A 91 33.98 -4.94 11.02
CA MET A 91 34.97 -3.87 11.19
C MET A 91 34.46 -2.52 10.68
N TYR A 92 34.85 -1.44 11.35
CA TYR A 92 34.55 -0.09 10.86
C TYR A 92 35.20 0.16 9.50
N VAL A 93 34.37 0.53 8.54
CA VAL A 93 34.84 1.12 7.26
C VAL A 93 34.97 2.63 7.41
N ASN A 94 33.98 3.24 8.07
CA ASN A 94 33.98 4.66 8.43
C ASN A 94 33.57 4.78 9.89
N GLY A 95 34.57 4.79 10.76
CA GLY A 95 34.40 4.68 12.21
C GLY A 95 34.18 6.00 12.93
N GLN A 96 34.41 5.95 14.24
CA GLN A 96 34.09 6.98 15.24
C GLN A 96 34.31 8.44 14.83
N ASN A 97 35.51 8.76 14.32
CA ASN A 97 35.91 10.14 14.01
C ASN A 97 35.85 10.47 12.51
N VAL A 98 35.55 9.47 11.69
CA VAL A 98 35.61 9.57 10.23
C VAL A 98 34.23 9.39 9.61
N GLY A 99 33.21 8.95 10.36
CA GLY A 99 31.84 8.80 9.87
C GLY A 99 31.26 10.09 9.29
N ALA A 100 30.45 9.95 8.25
CA ALA A 100 29.80 11.05 7.53
C ALA A 100 28.92 11.88 8.48
N ILE A 101 29.13 13.20 8.51
CA ILE A 101 28.34 14.11 9.35
C ILE A 101 26.95 14.28 8.76
N ILE A 102 25.92 14.11 9.58
CA ILE A 102 24.53 14.34 9.22
C ILE A 102 24.27 15.84 9.36
N ASN A 103 24.05 16.53 8.24
CA ASN A 103 24.10 17.98 8.15
C ASN A 103 22.72 18.64 7.93
N PHE A 104 21.68 18.28 8.69
CA PHE A 104 20.42 19.06 8.72
C PHE A 104 20.26 19.83 10.04
N PRO A 105 19.40 20.87 10.12
CA PRO A 105 19.24 21.68 11.34
C PRO A 105 18.73 20.88 12.55
N THR A 106 19.65 20.39 13.37
CA THR A 106 19.37 19.61 14.59
C THR A 106 19.09 20.52 15.79
N VAL A 107 18.08 20.16 16.55
CA VAL A 107 17.69 20.69 17.87
C VAL A 107 17.96 19.69 19.02
N SER A 108 18.44 18.49 18.70
CA SER A 108 18.72 17.36 19.59
C SER A 108 19.85 16.49 19.03
N THR A 109 20.62 15.88 19.92
CA THR A 109 21.68 14.91 19.57
C THR A 109 21.25 13.46 19.80
N THR A 110 19.95 13.26 20.07
CA THR A 110 19.33 11.95 20.30
C THR A 110 18.95 11.34 18.96
N TRP A 111 19.91 10.72 18.28
CA TRP A 111 19.65 10.03 17.02
C TRP A 111 18.88 8.74 17.27
N ARG A 112 17.84 8.53 16.47
CA ARG A 112 17.06 7.29 16.41
C ARG A 112 17.08 6.81 14.96
N HIS A 113 16.70 5.54 14.79
CA HIS A 113 16.55 4.79 13.55
C HIS A 113 16.92 5.47 12.22
N THR A 114 17.65 4.76 11.37
CA THR A 114 18.03 5.21 10.04
C THR A 114 17.50 4.28 8.96
N ALA A 115 17.32 4.80 7.75
CA ALA A 115 17.05 4.05 6.53
C ALA A 115 17.72 4.77 5.34
N PHE A 116 17.86 4.09 4.21
CA PHE A 116 18.45 4.65 3.01
C PHE A 116 17.52 4.50 1.81
N ASP A 117 17.55 5.48 0.90
CA ASP A 117 17.09 5.25 -0.46
C ASP A 117 18.12 4.36 -1.18
N PRO A 118 17.76 3.13 -1.60
CA PRO A 118 18.70 2.21 -2.24
C PRO A 118 19.24 2.74 -3.58
N ALA A 119 18.52 3.65 -4.25
CA ALA A 119 18.95 4.19 -5.53
C ALA A 119 19.96 5.34 -5.40
N THR A 120 19.80 6.21 -4.40
CA THR A 120 20.63 7.43 -4.25
C THR A 120 21.65 7.32 -3.12
N GLY A 121 21.37 6.48 -2.12
CA GLY A 121 22.10 6.43 -0.86
C GLY A 121 21.78 7.60 0.09
N ASP A 122 20.74 8.40 -0.22
CA ASP A 122 20.24 9.41 0.71
C ASP A 122 19.84 8.76 2.02
N LEU A 123 20.24 9.38 3.13
CA LEU A 123 19.96 8.90 4.47
C LEU A 123 18.68 9.56 4.98
N TYR A 124 17.78 8.73 5.48
CA TYR A 124 16.62 9.13 6.26
C TYR A 124 16.89 8.72 7.69
N THR A 125 16.65 9.61 8.64
CA THR A 125 16.91 9.32 10.04
C THR A 125 15.99 10.08 10.94
N ARG A 126 15.94 9.63 12.18
CA ARG A 126 15.23 10.28 13.25
C ARG A 126 16.17 11.10 14.12
N GLU A 127 15.78 12.34 14.35
CA GLU A 127 16.39 13.22 15.34
C GLU A 127 15.38 13.37 16.48
N SER A 128 15.54 12.52 17.49
CA SER A 128 14.47 12.22 18.43
C SER A 128 13.20 11.83 17.67
N ASN A 129 12.12 12.58 17.81
CA ASN A 129 10.87 12.29 17.12
C ASN A 129 10.81 12.88 15.69
N ARG A 130 11.69 13.84 15.34
CA ARG A 130 11.68 14.51 14.03
C ARG A 130 12.22 13.57 12.95
N VAL A 131 11.69 13.68 11.73
CA VAL A 131 12.17 12.93 10.57
C VAL A 131 13.01 13.86 9.70
N GLY A 132 14.27 13.50 9.49
CA GLY A 132 15.22 14.24 8.67
C GLY A 132 15.69 13.45 7.46
N LYS A 133 16.13 14.19 6.44
CA LYS A 133 16.79 13.68 5.25
C LYS A 133 18.19 14.31 5.15
N ALA A 134 19.19 13.47 4.95
CA ALA A 134 20.53 13.89 4.59
C ALA A 134 20.85 13.44 3.15
N VAL A 135 21.05 14.40 2.26
CA VAL A 135 21.32 14.14 0.84
C VAL A 135 22.77 13.71 0.68
N ARG A 136 23.00 12.54 0.07
CA ARG A 136 24.33 11.97 -0.07
C ARG A 136 25.09 12.63 -1.22
N THR A 137 26.37 12.93 -1.02
CA THR A 137 27.26 13.51 -2.04
C THR A 137 28.49 12.66 -2.34
N GLY A 138 28.68 11.58 -1.59
CA GLY A 138 29.78 10.64 -1.72
C GLY A 138 29.63 9.52 -0.70
N ASP A 139 30.51 8.51 -0.75
CA ASP A 139 30.38 7.29 0.08
C ASP A 139 30.38 7.54 1.60
N ASN A 140 30.95 8.68 2.00
CA ASN A 140 31.07 9.08 3.39
C ASN A 140 30.85 10.59 3.58
N SER A 141 29.98 11.21 2.77
CA SER A 141 29.64 12.63 2.89
C SER A 141 28.18 12.92 2.55
N PHE A 142 27.62 13.92 3.24
CA PHE A 142 26.27 14.45 3.00
C PHE A 142 26.32 15.96 2.73
N ALA A 143 25.49 16.44 1.80
CA ALA A 143 25.35 17.86 1.46
C ALA A 143 24.51 18.59 2.50
N GLY A 144 25.13 19.49 3.27
CA GLY A 144 24.41 20.25 4.30
C GLY A 144 23.31 21.16 3.74
N SER A 145 23.57 21.85 2.62
CA SER A 145 22.60 22.75 1.99
C SER A 145 21.35 22.06 1.43
N SER A 146 21.42 20.75 1.20
CA SER A 146 20.33 19.96 0.62
C SER A 146 19.70 19.00 1.65
N SER A 147 20.25 18.94 2.86
CA SER A 147 19.71 18.15 3.96
C SER A 147 18.69 18.96 4.75
N SER A 148 17.58 18.35 5.14
CA SER A 148 16.46 19.06 5.73
C SER A 148 15.71 18.21 6.75
N VAL A 149 14.89 18.86 7.57
CA VAL A 149 13.87 18.18 8.37
C VAL A 149 12.62 18.07 7.50
N LEU A 150 12.20 16.85 7.22
CA LEU A 150 11.03 16.57 6.39
C LEU A 150 9.73 16.66 7.21
N VAL A 151 9.72 16.04 8.39
CA VAL A 151 8.52 16.02 9.25
C VAL A 151 8.89 16.62 10.61
N PRO A 152 8.44 17.86 10.91
CA PRO A 152 8.82 18.59 12.12
C PRO A 152 7.97 18.17 13.33
N LEU A 153 8.12 16.92 13.77
CA LEU A 153 7.44 16.40 14.96
C LEU A 153 8.01 16.98 16.27
N THR A 154 7.22 16.94 17.34
CA THR A 154 7.64 17.34 18.69
C THR A 154 8.80 16.48 19.19
N VAL A 155 9.90 17.12 19.57
CA VAL A 155 11.08 16.46 20.14
C VAL A 155 10.72 15.74 21.45
N ALA A 156 11.13 14.48 21.57
CA ALA A 156 10.90 13.62 22.73
C ALA A 156 12.15 12.76 23.00
N THR A 157 13.17 13.38 23.62
CA THR A 157 14.52 12.78 23.74
C THR A 157 14.56 11.54 24.63
N GLY A 158 13.73 11.50 25.67
CA GLY A 158 13.60 10.36 26.60
C GLY A 158 12.70 9.23 26.09
N VAL A 159 12.26 9.27 24.83
CA VAL A 159 11.36 8.25 24.26
C VAL A 159 12.13 7.40 23.27
N ASP A 160 12.16 6.09 23.53
CA ASP A 160 12.78 5.09 22.66
C ASP A 160 11.78 4.46 21.68
N ASN A 161 12.29 3.65 20.74
CA ASN A 161 11.55 2.98 19.67
C ASN A 161 10.85 3.96 18.72
N GLN A 162 11.56 5.05 18.40
CA GLN A 162 11.21 6.02 17.38
C GLN A 162 11.81 5.54 16.05
N ASN A 163 11.16 4.54 15.43
CA ASN A 163 11.67 3.86 14.25
C ASN A 163 11.08 4.44 12.96
N LEU A 164 11.78 4.22 11.84
CA LEU A 164 11.30 4.58 10.50
C LEU A 164 11.74 3.56 9.45
N ALA A 165 11.04 3.46 8.35
CA ALA A 165 11.55 2.80 7.15
C ALA A 165 11.34 3.70 5.93
N PHE A 166 12.26 3.54 4.98
CA PHE A 166 12.10 4.04 3.63
C PHE A 166 11.38 2.98 2.79
N CYS A 167 10.35 3.41 2.06
CA CYS A 167 9.55 2.56 1.20
C CYS A 167 9.60 3.13 -0.23
N ASN A 168 9.87 2.27 -1.21
CA ASN A 168 9.79 2.62 -2.63
C ASN A 168 8.77 1.71 -3.31
N SER A 169 7.50 2.13 -3.26
CA SER A 169 6.41 1.39 -3.85
C SER A 169 6.26 1.72 -5.32
N THR A 170 5.98 0.71 -6.15
CA THR A 170 5.61 0.93 -7.55
C THR A 170 4.23 1.57 -7.69
N ALA A 171 3.36 1.42 -6.69
CA ALA A 171 2.01 1.98 -6.68
C ALA A 171 1.95 3.39 -6.06
N PHE A 172 2.74 3.63 -5.00
CA PHE A 172 2.65 4.87 -4.21
C PHE A 172 3.88 5.78 -4.31
N GLY A 173 4.91 5.36 -5.05
CA GLY A 173 6.18 6.06 -5.12
C GLY A 173 6.99 5.94 -3.82
N LYS A 174 7.83 6.95 -3.57
CA LYS A 174 8.75 6.98 -2.42
C LYS A 174 8.10 7.63 -1.19
N PHE A 175 8.01 6.87 -0.11
CA PHE A 175 7.47 7.36 1.16
C PHE A 175 8.24 6.82 2.36
N LEU A 176 8.00 7.43 3.51
CA LEU A 176 8.51 7.03 4.81
C LEU A 176 7.34 6.56 5.65
N ILE A 177 7.53 5.46 6.39
CA ILE A 177 6.64 5.03 7.49
C ILE A 177 7.42 5.14 8.80
N PHE A 178 6.81 5.68 9.85
CA PHE A 178 7.53 5.96 11.10
C PHE A 178 6.61 6.04 12.32
N ASN A 179 7.21 5.94 13.51
CA ASN A 179 6.52 6.13 14.80
C ASN A 179 6.53 7.60 15.22
N ASP A 180 5.41 8.29 15.30
CA ASP A 180 5.26 9.56 16.04
C ASP A 180 4.97 9.25 17.51
N LYS A 181 6.03 9.02 18.29
CA LYS A 181 5.94 8.55 19.67
C LYS A 181 6.46 9.63 20.61
N GLN A 182 5.54 10.22 21.36
CA GLN A 182 5.81 11.32 22.29
C GLN A 182 5.92 10.87 23.76
N THR A 183 5.50 9.64 24.08
CA THR A 183 5.58 9.08 25.43
C THR A 183 6.04 7.62 25.40
N SER A 184 6.63 7.14 26.51
CA SER A 184 6.95 5.72 26.71
C SER A 184 5.77 4.90 27.24
N GLY A 185 4.62 5.54 27.48
CA GLY A 185 3.44 4.90 28.07
C GLY A 185 2.79 3.86 27.15
N ASN A 186 2.09 2.91 27.76
CA ASN A 186 1.26 1.94 27.06
C ASN A 186 -0.09 2.55 26.63
N GLY A 187 -0.85 1.83 25.80
CA GLY A 187 -2.21 2.22 25.41
C GLY A 187 -2.25 3.23 24.25
N GLN A 188 -1.12 3.43 23.57
CA GLN A 188 -1.05 4.29 22.39
C GLN A 188 -1.74 3.60 21.20
N VAL A 189 -2.55 4.36 20.46
CA VAL A 189 -3.30 3.86 19.31
C VAL A 189 -2.37 3.70 18.11
N PHE A 190 -2.55 2.63 17.33
CA PHE A 190 -1.70 2.32 16.18
C PHE A 190 -1.89 3.29 15.01
N LEU A 191 -3.11 3.36 14.44
CA LEU A 191 -3.50 4.33 13.40
C LEU A 191 -4.43 5.40 13.99
N ASN A 192 -4.62 6.50 13.26
CA ASN A 192 -5.57 7.54 13.68
C ASN A 192 -6.97 6.94 13.82
N THR A 193 -7.64 7.22 14.95
CA THR A 193 -9.10 7.09 15.06
C THR A 193 -9.73 8.45 14.86
N THR A 194 -11.06 8.51 14.88
CA THR A 194 -11.82 9.76 14.80
C THR A 194 -11.47 10.75 15.93
N THR A 195 -10.98 10.26 17.08
CA THR A 195 -10.74 11.08 18.27
C THR A 195 -9.31 11.04 18.80
N THR A 196 -8.49 10.08 18.35
CA THR A 196 -7.14 9.86 18.89
C THR A 196 -6.13 9.72 17.76
N PRO A 197 -5.07 10.56 17.72
CA PRO A 197 -3.98 10.38 16.78
C PRO A 197 -3.27 9.04 17.02
N GLY A 198 -3.01 8.31 15.93
CA GLY A 198 -2.21 7.08 15.97
C GLY A 198 -0.71 7.37 15.98
N VAL A 199 0.08 6.42 16.46
CA VAL A 199 1.54 6.50 16.50
C VAL A 199 2.16 6.22 15.14
N VAL A 200 1.61 5.32 14.34
CA VAL A 200 2.18 5.03 13.01
C VAL A 200 1.71 6.08 12.02
N LYS A 201 2.66 6.73 11.37
CA LYS A 201 2.45 7.79 10.37
C LYS A 201 3.17 7.44 9.08
N ALA A 202 2.73 8.06 8.00
CA ALA A 202 3.43 8.03 6.72
C ALA A 202 3.58 9.45 6.15
N ALA A 203 4.65 9.67 5.39
CA ALA A 203 4.90 10.92 4.67
C ALA A 203 5.68 10.65 3.38
N THR A 204 5.56 11.51 2.38
CA THR A 204 6.40 11.44 1.17
C THR A 204 7.88 11.57 1.54
N ALA A 205 8.75 10.83 0.83
CA ALA A 205 10.19 10.89 1.08
C ALA A 205 10.86 12.13 0.44
N THR A 206 10.13 12.86 -0.40
CA THR A 206 10.62 14.04 -1.14
C THR A 206 10.54 15.30 -0.30
N ASP A 207 9.36 15.60 0.26
CA ASP A 207 9.07 16.86 0.94
C ASP A 207 8.42 16.70 2.33
N GLY A 208 8.15 15.47 2.77
CA GLY A 208 7.56 15.22 4.08
C GLY A 208 6.05 15.48 4.15
N THR A 209 5.39 15.64 3.01
CA THR A 209 3.92 15.72 2.94
C THR A 209 3.28 14.50 3.58
N THR A 210 2.40 14.71 4.55
CA THR A 210 1.71 13.63 5.26
C THR A 210 0.86 12.80 4.32
N LEU A 211 0.92 11.47 4.49
CA LEU A 211 0.10 10.51 3.77
C LEU A 211 -0.90 9.84 4.72
N THR A 212 -2.09 9.55 4.21
CA THR A 212 -3.05 8.69 4.91
C THR A 212 -2.60 7.23 4.75
N LEU A 213 -2.38 6.55 5.87
CA LEU A 213 -2.06 5.12 5.87
C LEU A 213 -3.36 4.32 6.02
N ASP A 214 -3.73 3.59 4.98
CA ASP A 214 -4.86 2.66 4.98
C ASP A 214 -4.32 1.22 4.95
N LEU A 215 -4.59 0.48 6.03
CA LEU A 215 -4.24 -0.95 6.16
C LEU A 215 -5.50 -1.83 6.14
N GLY A 216 -6.60 -1.33 5.56
CA GLY A 216 -7.90 -1.99 5.52
C GLY A 216 -8.52 -2.13 6.91
N SER A 217 -9.08 -3.31 7.20
CA SER A 217 -9.71 -3.63 8.48
C SER A 217 -8.70 -3.96 9.60
N PHE A 218 -7.40 -3.75 9.36
CA PHE A 218 -6.37 -4.08 10.33
C PHE A 218 -6.51 -3.20 11.59
N ASN A 219 -6.62 -3.87 12.73
CA ASN A 219 -6.59 -3.25 14.05
C ASN A 219 -5.46 -3.86 14.87
N ALA A 220 -4.39 -3.10 15.10
CA ALA A 220 -3.29 -3.58 15.93
C ALA A 220 -3.73 -3.68 17.40
N PRO A 221 -3.20 -4.65 18.17
CA PRO A 221 -3.41 -4.69 19.61
C PRO A 221 -2.90 -3.40 20.27
N MET A 222 -3.58 -2.95 21.32
CA MET A 222 -3.04 -1.89 22.17
C MET A 222 -1.69 -2.34 22.76
N GLY A 223 -0.70 -1.44 22.75
CA GLY A 223 0.64 -1.75 23.22
C GLY A 223 1.45 -0.51 23.57
N ALA A 224 2.77 -0.70 23.72
CA ALA A 224 3.75 0.38 23.98
C ALA A 224 4.15 1.16 22.71
N ALA A 225 3.41 0.94 21.61
CA ALA A 225 3.66 1.48 20.27
C ALA A 225 5.14 1.44 19.85
N SER A 226 5.78 0.31 20.11
CA SER A 226 7.20 0.10 19.80
C SER A 226 7.29 -0.74 18.53
N TYR A 227 7.03 -0.09 17.40
CA TYR A 227 7.01 -0.74 16.10
C TYR A 227 8.32 -0.58 15.36
N ASP A 228 8.65 -1.53 14.52
CA ASP A 228 9.68 -1.37 13.49
C ASP A 228 9.19 -1.87 12.15
N PHE A 229 9.78 -1.34 11.08
CA PHE A 229 9.23 -1.43 9.74
C PHE A 229 10.27 -1.98 8.77
N SER A 230 9.84 -2.82 7.84
CA SER A 230 10.66 -3.22 6.70
C SER A 230 9.78 -3.29 5.46
N PHE A 231 10.28 -2.80 4.33
CA PHE A 231 9.56 -2.81 3.07
C PHE A 231 10.36 -3.57 2.01
N ASP A 232 9.77 -4.62 1.47
CA ASP A 232 10.29 -5.36 0.34
C ASP A 232 9.71 -4.79 -0.96
N VAL A 233 10.57 -4.16 -1.76
CA VAL A 233 10.19 -3.54 -3.04
C VAL A 233 9.79 -4.60 -4.07
N PRO A 234 10.57 -5.67 -4.34
CA PRO A 234 10.18 -6.69 -5.32
C PRO A 234 8.78 -7.27 -5.12
N ILE A 235 8.39 -7.58 -3.89
CA ILE A 235 7.08 -8.19 -3.59
C ILE A 235 6.07 -7.21 -2.99
N GLN A 236 6.38 -5.90 -2.97
CA GLN A 236 5.53 -4.82 -2.46
C GLN A 236 4.95 -5.12 -1.07
N THR A 237 5.80 -5.61 -0.17
CA THR A 237 5.38 -6.13 1.14
C THR A 237 5.94 -5.27 2.26
N LEU A 238 5.05 -4.74 3.10
CA LEU A 238 5.37 -4.05 4.34
C LEU A 238 5.28 -5.05 5.51
N ALA A 239 6.38 -5.26 6.19
CA ALA A 239 6.43 -5.95 7.47
C ALA A 239 6.46 -4.92 8.61
N ILE A 240 5.62 -5.12 9.62
CA ILE A 240 5.58 -4.31 10.85
C ILE A 240 5.77 -5.25 12.03
N THR A 241 6.87 -5.07 12.75
CA THR A 241 7.09 -5.76 14.02
C THR A 241 6.54 -4.93 15.17
N ASP A 242 5.88 -5.58 16.12
CA ASP A 242 5.48 -5.00 17.40
C ASP A 242 6.32 -5.66 18.49
N PHE A 243 7.34 -4.95 18.97
CA PHE A 243 8.23 -5.48 19.99
C PHE A 243 7.54 -5.72 21.33
N GLY A 244 6.54 -4.88 21.66
CA GLY A 244 5.83 -4.98 22.94
C GLY A 244 4.99 -6.23 23.01
N ASN A 245 4.27 -6.53 21.93
CA ASN A 245 3.38 -7.69 21.85
C ASN A 245 4.03 -8.94 21.21
N ARG A 246 5.28 -8.84 20.75
CA ARG A 246 6.01 -9.91 20.04
C ARG A 246 5.24 -10.43 18.83
N ARG A 247 4.69 -9.51 18.03
CA ARG A 247 3.93 -9.83 16.81
C ARG A 247 4.64 -9.32 15.58
N LEU A 248 4.47 -10.04 14.48
CA LEU A 248 4.85 -9.62 13.14
C LEU A 248 3.57 -9.54 12.30
N PHE A 249 3.32 -8.37 11.72
CA PHE A 249 2.25 -8.15 10.78
C PHE A 249 2.86 -8.00 9.38
N VAL A 250 2.29 -8.68 8.39
CA VAL A 250 2.76 -8.65 7.01
C VAL A 250 1.63 -8.15 6.13
N PHE A 251 1.84 -7.02 5.49
CA PHE A 251 0.91 -6.38 4.58
C PHE A 251 1.49 -6.46 3.20
N ARG A 252 0.75 -7.02 2.26
CA ARG A 252 1.13 -7.00 0.85
C ARG A 252 0.27 -5.97 0.15
N VAL A 253 0.90 -4.96 -0.43
CA VAL A 253 0.23 -4.12 -1.42
C VAL A 253 0.18 -5.00 -2.66
N GLY A 254 -0.98 -5.55 -2.94
CA GLY A 254 -1.19 -6.28 -4.16
C GLY A 254 -0.86 -5.38 -5.35
N VAL A 255 0.02 -5.83 -6.26
CA VAL A 255 0.24 -5.14 -7.53
C VAL A 255 -1.12 -5.08 -8.21
N PRO A 256 -1.67 -3.90 -8.51
CA PRO A 256 -2.97 -3.83 -9.12
C PRO A 256 -2.97 -4.60 -10.43
N VAL A 257 -3.99 -5.43 -10.64
CA VAL A 257 -4.12 -6.26 -11.84
C VAL A 257 -5.19 -5.68 -12.75
N SER A 258 -5.19 -6.14 -13.99
CA SER A 258 -6.28 -5.85 -14.93
C SER A 258 -7.22 -7.05 -15.04
N VAL A 259 -8.52 -6.80 -15.09
CA VAL A 259 -9.54 -7.81 -15.42
C VAL A 259 -10.17 -7.43 -16.76
N THR A 260 -10.05 -8.30 -17.75
CA THR A 260 -10.69 -8.14 -19.06
C THR A 260 -11.83 -9.14 -19.21
N GLY A 261 -12.93 -8.75 -19.84
CA GLY A 261 -14.05 -9.65 -20.07
C GLY A 261 -14.94 -9.21 -21.22
N LYS A 262 -16.03 -9.95 -21.41
CA LYS A 262 -17.05 -9.66 -22.41
C LYS A 262 -18.43 -9.71 -21.76
N LEU A 263 -19.22 -8.65 -21.92
CA LEU A 263 -20.66 -8.65 -21.67
C LEU A 263 -21.39 -9.07 -22.94
N ASN A 264 -22.34 -9.98 -22.83
CA ASN A 264 -23.22 -10.36 -23.93
C ASN A 264 -24.58 -9.71 -23.72
N PHE A 265 -24.80 -8.56 -24.36
CA PHE A 265 -26.08 -7.85 -24.33
C PHE A 265 -27.07 -8.57 -25.24
N VAL A 266 -27.92 -9.42 -24.65
CA VAL A 266 -28.82 -10.27 -25.43
C VAL A 266 -29.83 -9.40 -26.17
N GLY A 267 -29.95 -9.61 -27.48
CA GLY A 267 -30.93 -8.93 -28.33
C GLY A 267 -30.59 -7.49 -28.73
N VAL A 268 -29.42 -6.96 -28.35
CA VAL A 268 -29.05 -5.59 -28.70
C VAL A 268 -28.71 -5.44 -30.19
N SER A 269 -29.15 -4.34 -30.78
CA SER A 269 -28.85 -3.91 -32.14
C SER A 269 -27.34 -3.65 -32.31
N ALA A 270 -26.81 -3.96 -33.49
CA ALA A 270 -25.40 -3.67 -33.81
C ALA A 270 -25.12 -2.16 -33.88
N GLN A 271 -26.16 -1.36 -34.11
CA GLN A 271 -26.13 0.09 -34.19
C GLN A 271 -26.40 0.77 -32.84
N ALA A 272 -26.67 0.00 -31.79
CA ALA A 272 -26.92 0.56 -30.47
C ALA A 272 -25.70 1.36 -29.97
N PRO A 273 -25.92 2.40 -29.14
CA PRO A 273 -24.83 3.13 -28.51
C PRO A 273 -24.03 2.25 -27.54
N ASP A 274 -22.89 2.75 -27.08
CA ASP A 274 -22.13 2.10 -26.00
C ASP A 274 -22.95 2.09 -24.69
N GLN A 275 -22.87 0.98 -23.96
CA GLN A 275 -23.61 0.77 -22.72
C GLN A 275 -22.77 1.21 -21.51
N GLN A 276 -23.41 1.77 -20.47
CA GLN A 276 -22.74 2.04 -19.19
C GLN A 276 -23.01 0.88 -18.23
N ALA A 277 -22.00 0.09 -17.91
CA ALA A 277 -22.11 -0.99 -16.92
C ALA A 277 -21.50 -0.54 -15.58
N THR A 278 -22.24 -0.76 -14.50
CA THR A 278 -21.77 -0.61 -13.13
C THR A 278 -21.29 -1.97 -12.62
N ILE A 279 -20.06 -2.04 -12.13
CA ILE A 279 -19.42 -3.26 -11.66
C ILE A 279 -19.02 -3.06 -10.21
N GLU A 280 -19.66 -3.82 -9.32
CA GLU A 280 -19.29 -3.87 -7.90
C GLU A 280 -18.33 -5.03 -7.66
N PHE A 281 -17.28 -4.76 -6.89
CA PHE A 281 -16.30 -5.76 -6.50
C PHE A 281 -16.61 -6.24 -5.09
N ARG A 282 -16.99 -7.50 -4.97
CA ARG A 282 -17.35 -8.12 -3.70
C ARG A 282 -16.31 -9.18 -3.34
N PRO A 283 -15.72 -9.19 -2.14
CA PRO A 283 -14.89 -10.31 -1.71
C PRO A 283 -15.66 -11.62 -1.81
N THR A 284 -15.01 -12.69 -2.28
CA THR A 284 -15.64 -14.00 -2.46
C THR A 284 -16.35 -14.45 -1.17
N GLY A 285 -17.61 -14.90 -1.31
CA GLY A 285 -18.44 -15.34 -0.19
C GLY A 285 -19.05 -14.22 0.65
N THR A 286 -19.00 -12.97 0.19
CA THR A 286 -19.62 -11.81 0.87
C THR A 286 -20.51 -11.03 -0.10
N THR A 287 -21.56 -10.40 0.43
CA THR A 287 -22.38 -9.42 -0.31
C THR A 287 -21.91 -7.98 -0.08
N GLN A 288 -20.92 -7.77 0.79
CA GLN A 288 -20.38 -6.43 1.04
C GLN A 288 -19.54 -5.97 -0.15
N PHE A 289 -19.94 -4.87 -0.77
CA PHE A 289 -19.14 -4.24 -1.82
C PHE A 289 -17.89 -3.59 -1.22
N ARG A 290 -16.76 -3.74 -1.91
CA ARG A 290 -15.50 -3.09 -1.55
C ARG A 290 -15.35 -1.75 -2.27
N PHE A 291 -15.68 -1.72 -3.55
CA PHE A 291 -15.68 -0.54 -4.40
C PHE A 291 -16.46 -0.81 -5.70
N THR A 292 -16.74 0.26 -6.44
CA THR A 292 -17.50 0.22 -7.70
C THR A 292 -16.70 0.86 -8.83
N ARG A 293 -16.94 0.38 -10.05
CA ARG A 293 -16.46 0.97 -11.30
C ARG A 293 -17.63 1.13 -12.26
N THR A 294 -17.66 2.23 -12.99
CA THR A 294 -18.53 2.39 -14.15
C THR A 294 -17.67 2.28 -15.39
N VAL A 295 -18.04 1.41 -16.33
CA VAL A 295 -17.33 1.21 -17.58
C VAL A 295 -18.26 1.41 -18.77
N THR A 296 -17.75 2.08 -19.79
CA THR A 296 -18.39 2.19 -21.09
C THR A 296 -18.04 0.95 -21.90
N VAL A 297 -19.05 0.18 -22.28
CA VAL A 297 -18.92 -1.11 -22.95
C VAL A 297 -19.53 -0.98 -24.35
N PRO A 298 -18.74 -1.12 -25.42
CA PRO A 298 -19.29 -1.11 -26.77
C PRO A 298 -20.24 -2.29 -27.00
N THR A 299 -21.05 -2.24 -28.05
CA THR A 299 -21.95 -3.36 -28.42
C THR A 299 -21.23 -4.68 -28.67
N THR A 300 -19.92 -4.65 -28.96
CA THR A 300 -19.07 -5.86 -29.02
C THR A 300 -18.87 -6.54 -27.66
N GLY A 301 -19.22 -5.88 -26.57
CA GLY A 301 -19.22 -6.40 -25.21
C GLY A 301 -17.90 -6.32 -24.46
N ASN A 302 -16.79 -6.00 -25.14
CA ASN A 302 -15.46 -6.06 -24.52
C ASN A 302 -15.26 -4.94 -23.50
N PHE A 303 -14.70 -5.28 -22.34
CA PHE A 303 -14.33 -4.28 -21.33
C PHE A 303 -12.98 -4.61 -20.68
N THR A 304 -12.37 -3.60 -20.07
CA THR A 304 -11.15 -3.73 -19.26
C THR A 304 -11.30 -2.93 -17.98
N LEU A 305 -11.03 -3.58 -16.86
CA LEU A 305 -10.97 -2.97 -15.53
C LEU A 305 -9.51 -2.93 -15.12
N SER A 306 -8.95 -1.74 -14.94
CA SER A 306 -7.59 -1.56 -14.42
C SER A 306 -7.60 -1.38 -12.91
N ASP A 307 -6.42 -1.51 -12.32
CA ASP A 307 -6.15 -1.18 -10.92
C ASP A 307 -6.98 -2.00 -9.92
N ILE A 308 -7.18 -3.28 -10.23
CA ILE A 308 -7.95 -4.18 -9.38
C ILE A 308 -7.04 -4.75 -8.30
N PRO A 309 -7.38 -4.61 -7.00
CA PRO A 309 -6.63 -5.24 -5.93
C PRO A 309 -6.60 -6.76 -6.15
N PRO A 310 -5.43 -7.40 -6.15
CA PRO A 310 -5.35 -8.81 -6.46
C PRO A 310 -6.00 -9.66 -5.37
N GLY A 311 -6.59 -10.77 -5.82
CA GLY A 311 -7.32 -11.71 -5.00
C GLY A 311 -8.51 -12.29 -5.75
N THR A 312 -9.24 -13.20 -5.12
CA THR A 312 -10.50 -13.70 -5.65
C THR A 312 -11.63 -12.75 -5.27
N CYS A 313 -12.51 -12.45 -6.21
CA CYS A 313 -13.69 -11.61 -5.98
C CYS A 313 -14.87 -12.09 -6.83
N THR A 314 -16.06 -11.62 -6.47
CA THR A 314 -17.25 -11.69 -7.30
C THR A 314 -17.46 -10.31 -7.91
N LEU A 315 -17.53 -10.25 -9.24
CA LEU A 315 -17.99 -9.07 -9.96
C LEU A 315 -19.51 -9.14 -10.04
N HIS A 316 -20.19 -8.16 -9.43
CA HIS A 316 -21.62 -7.96 -9.62
C HIS A 316 -21.81 -6.89 -10.70
N VAL A 317 -22.21 -7.31 -11.88
CA VAL A 317 -22.34 -6.48 -13.07
C VAL A 317 -23.79 -6.08 -13.26
N LYS A 318 -24.06 -4.78 -13.32
CA LYS A 318 -25.39 -4.21 -13.58
C LYS A 318 -25.32 -3.18 -14.70
N THR A 319 -26.13 -3.37 -15.73
CA THR A 319 -26.29 -2.42 -16.84
C THR A 319 -27.74 -1.91 -16.85
N PRO A 320 -28.02 -0.63 -17.11
CA PRO A 320 -29.40 -0.13 -17.22
C PRO A 320 -30.19 -0.94 -18.24
N ARG A 321 -31.44 -1.32 -17.92
CA ARG A 321 -32.34 -2.21 -18.68
C ARG A 321 -32.06 -3.72 -18.62
N TYR A 322 -30.99 -4.13 -17.93
CA TYR A 322 -30.58 -5.53 -17.81
C TYR A 322 -30.55 -6.01 -16.36
N LEU A 323 -30.82 -7.29 -16.14
CA LEU A 323 -30.65 -7.94 -14.84
C LEU A 323 -29.18 -7.99 -14.41
N ALA A 324 -28.93 -7.91 -13.11
CA ALA A 324 -27.59 -8.03 -12.56
C ALA A 324 -27.05 -9.46 -12.69
N LYS A 325 -25.73 -9.59 -12.84
CA LYS A 325 -25.05 -10.88 -12.89
C LYS A 325 -23.79 -10.92 -12.03
N ASN A 326 -23.66 -11.98 -11.24
CA ASN A 326 -22.48 -12.29 -10.43
C ASN A 326 -21.55 -13.22 -11.20
N VAL A 327 -20.26 -12.87 -11.24
CA VAL A 327 -19.21 -13.70 -11.84
C VAL A 327 -18.02 -13.77 -10.91
N GLU A 328 -17.59 -14.97 -10.55
CA GLU A 328 -16.37 -15.18 -9.79
C GLU A 328 -15.14 -14.96 -10.69
N VAL A 329 -14.18 -14.19 -10.18
CA VAL A 329 -12.94 -13.86 -10.86
C VAL A 329 -11.77 -14.06 -9.90
N ASP A 330 -10.80 -14.86 -10.34
CA ASP A 330 -9.48 -14.90 -9.72
C ASP A 330 -8.59 -13.80 -10.33
N ALA A 331 -8.52 -12.66 -9.63
CA ALA A 331 -7.70 -11.52 -9.98
C ALA A 331 -6.34 -11.57 -9.24
N THR A 332 -5.82 -12.74 -8.84
CA THR A 332 -4.48 -12.81 -8.23
C THR A 332 -3.36 -12.38 -9.19
N THR A 333 -3.59 -12.54 -10.49
CA THR A 333 -2.81 -11.95 -11.59
C THR A 333 -3.74 -11.24 -12.56
N ASN A 334 -3.22 -10.65 -13.64
CA ASN A 334 -4.06 -10.20 -14.75
C ASN A 334 -4.99 -11.34 -15.17
N ALA A 335 -6.29 -11.06 -15.18
CA ALA A 335 -7.33 -12.06 -15.36
C ALA A 335 -8.12 -11.76 -16.62
N THR A 336 -8.47 -12.82 -17.35
CA THR A 336 -9.43 -12.75 -18.44
C THR A 336 -10.61 -13.62 -18.07
N ILE A 337 -11.80 -13.03 -18.02
CA ILE A 337 -13.04 -13.78 -17.85
C ILE A 337 -13.27 -14.55 -19.15
N SER A 338 -13.13 -15.87 -19.09
CA SER A 338 -13.15 -16.73 -20.27
C SER A 338 -14.54 -16.95 -20.86
N VAL A 339 -15.59 -16.61 -20.11
CA VAL A 339 -16.99 -16.78 -20.52
C VAL A 339 -17.65 -15.40 -20.59
N ALA A 340 -18.45 -15.19 -21.63
CA ALA A 340 -19.23 -13.96 -21.73
C ALA A 340 -20.29 -13.91 -20.63
N ILE A 341 -20.48 -12.73 -20.04
CA ILE A 341 -21.47 -12.49 -19.00
C ILE A 341 -22.78 -12.10 -19.69
N ASP A 342 -23.75 -13.00 -19.71
CA ASP A 342 -25.05 -12.71 -20.30
C ASP A 342 -25.77 -11.61 -19.50
N GLN A 343 -26.22 -10.59 -20.22
CA GLN A 343 -27.03 -9.50 -19.69
C GLN A 343 -28.43 -9.66 -20.30
N LEU A 344 -29.39 -10.07 -19.47
CA LEU A 344 -30.77 -10.33 -19.88
C LEU A 344 -31.58 -9.03 -19.87
N PRO A 345 -32.14 -8.58 -21.00
CA PRO A 345 -32.90 -7.33 -21.06
C PRO A 345 -34.29 -7.51 -20.45
N GLY A 346 -34.82 -6.45 -19.85
CA GLY A 346 -36.21 -6.38 -19.40
C GLY A 346 -36.43 -5.64 -18.08
N ASP A 347 -35.37 -5.35 -17.32
CA ASP A 347 -35.45 -4.64 -16.04
C ASP A 347 -35.35 -3.13 -16.28
N ILE A 348 -36.47 -2.56 -16.71
CA ILE A 348 -36.58 -1.16 -17.14
C ILE A 348 -36.56 -0.24 -15.92
N ASN A 349 -37.18 -0.66 -14.81
CA ASN A 349 -37.30 0.16 -13.62
C ASN A 349 -36.05 0.10 -12.69
N GLY A 350 -35.15 -0.86 -12.92
CA GLY A 350 -33.88 -1.02 -12.22
C GLY A 350 -33.97 -1.75 -10.88
N ASP A 351 -35.07 -2.46 -10.59
CA ASP A 351 -35.30 -3.16 -9.32
C ASP A 351 -34.69 -4.57 -9.25
N ASN A 352 -34.00 -4.98 -10.32
CA ASN A 352 -33.36 -6.29 -10.45
C ASN A 352 -34.33 -7.47 -10.61
N ALA A 353 -35.58 -7.20 -11.01
CA ALA A 353 -36.52 -8.19 -11.50
C ALA A 353 -36.99 -7.82 -12.92
N ILE A 354 -37.57 -8.80 -13.63
CA ILE A 354 -38.31 -8.55 -14.87
C ILE A 354 -39.73 -9.00 -14.60
N ASP A 355 -40.61 -8.06 -14.31
CA ASP A 355 -41.96 -8.37 -13.86
C ASP A 355 -43.06 -7.45 -14.45
N PHE A 356 -44.21 -7.39 -13.79
CA PHE A 356 -45.33 -6.56 -14.24
C PHE A 356 -45.01 -5.06 -14.19
N GLY A 357 -44.14 -4.61 -13.28
CA GLY A 357 -43.68 -3.23 -13.20
C GLY A 357 -42.95 -2.80 -14.48
N ASP A 358 -42.05 -3.63 -14.97
CA ASP A 358 -41.34 -3.37 -16.24
C ASP A 358 -42.29 -3.42 -17.43
N LEU A 359 -43.14 -4.44 -17.50
CA LEU A 359 -44.12 -4.57 -18.58
C LEU A 359 -45.06 -3.36 -18.64
N SER A 360 -45.56 -2.91 -17.48
CA SER A 360 -46.38 -1.71 -17.39
C SER A 360 -45.63 -0.45 -17.86
N THR A 361 -44.33 -0.36 -17.57
CA THR A 361 -43.49 0.76 -18.01
C THR A 361 -43.27 0.75 -19.52
N LEU A 362 -42.99 -0.42 -20.12
CA LEU A 362 -42.85 -0.57 -21.57
C LEU A 362 -44.16 -0.22 -22.29
N LEU A 363 -45.31 -0.72 -21.81
CA LEU A 363 -46.60 -0.51 -22.45
C LEU A 363 -47.07 0.97 -22.44
N GLN A 364 -46.58 1.80 -21.52
CA GLN A 364 -46.88 3.23 -21.48
C GLN A 364 -46.29 4.01 -22.67
N VAL A 365 -45.23 3.48 -23.27
CA VAL A 365 -44.49 4.12 -24.37
C VAL A 365 -44.46 3.25 -25.64
N TYR A 366 -45.33 2.24 -25.72
CA TYR A 366 -45.40 1.32 -26.84
C TYR A 366 -45.75 2.03 -28.16
N ASN A 367 -45.09 1.63 -29.24
CA ASN A 367 -45.04 2.25 -30.57
C ASN A 367 -44.37 3.64 -30.64
N ALA A 368 -43.70 4.11 -29.58
CA ALA A 368 -42.92 5.35 -29.65
C ALA A 368 -41.62 5.13 -30.43
N LEU A 369 -41.26 6.07 -31.30
CA LEU A 369 -39.99 6.11 -32.02
C LEU A 369 -39.05 7.13 -31.38
N ASN A 370 -37.75 7.06 -31.66
CA ASN A 370 -36.74 7.93 -31.06
C ASN A 370 -36.95 9.45 -31.29
N ASP A 371 -37.76 9.85 -32.27
CA ASP A 371 -38.15 11.24 -32.55
C ASP A 371 -39.50 11.64 -31.92
N ASP A 372 -40.22 10.68 -31.32
CA ASP A 372 -41.44 10.91 -30.56
C ASP A 372 -41.12 11.44 -29.14
N PRO A 373 -41.71 12.56 -28.68
CA PRO A 373 -41.58 13.02 -27.30
C PRO A 373 -41.91 11.97 -26.23
N LEU A 374 -42.78 11.00 -26.54
CA LEU A 374 -43.13 9.91 -25.64
C LEU A 374 -41.96 8.95 -25.39
N TYR A 375 -41.11 8.70 -26.39
CA TYR A 375 -39.92 7.85 -26.25
C TYR A 375 -38.96 8.41 -25.19
N ALA A 376 -38.76 9.73 -25.18
CA ALA A 376 -37.87 10.41 -24.23
C ALA A 376 -38.32 10.27 -22.76
N THR A 377 -39.59 9.88 -22.51
CA THR A 377 -40.08 9.64 -21.15
C THR A 377 -39.58 8.32 -20.56
N GLN A 378 -39.31 7.31 -21.41
CA GLN A 378 -38.81 5.99 -21.00
C GLN A 378 -37.88 5.38 -22.07
N PRO A 379 -36.71 5.97 -22.33
CA PRO A 379 -35.78 5.48 -23.36
C PRO A 379 -35.14 4.12 -23.02
N LEU A 380 -35.33 3.61 -21.80
CA LEU A 380 -34.88 2.27 -21.40
C LEU A 380 -35.82 1.16 -21.87
N ALA A 381 -37.04 1.49 -22.31
CA ALA A 381 -38.01 0.53 -22.83
C ALA A 381 -37.69 0.07 -24.26
N ASP A 382 -36.82 0.79 -24.99
CA ASP A 382 -36.15 0.29 -26.20
C ASP A 382 -35.03 -0.67 -25.76
N LEU A 383 -35.40 -1.92 -25.58
CA LEU A 383 -34.55 -2.99 -25.05
C LEU A 383 -33.54 -3.47 -26.08
N ASN A 384 -33.93 -3.52 -27.36
CA ASN A 384 -33.06 -3.91 -28.45
C ASN A 384 -32.22 -2.73 -29.00
N GLN A 385 -32.56 -1.49 -28.63
CA GLN A 385 -31.88 -0.26 -29.04
C GLN A 385 -31.85 -0.05 -30.56
N ASP A 386 -32.94 -0.39 -31.23
CA ASP A 386 -33.12 -0.17 -32.67
C ASP A 386 -33.76 1.18 -33.03
N GLY A 387 -34.16 1.95 -32.00
CA GLY A 387 -34.75 3.28 -32.15
C GLY A 387 -36.28 3.30 -32.14
N GLY A 388 -36.93 2.15 -31.93
CA GLY A 388 -38.36 2.03 -31.67
C GLY A 388 -38.64 1.30 -30.36
N ILE A 389 -39.80 1.54 -29.76
CA ILE A 389 -40.33 0.75 -28.65
C ILE A 389 -41.51 -0.05 -29.18
N ASP A 390 -41.32 -1.30 -29.55
CA ASP A 390 -42.31 -2.06 -30.30
C ASP A 390 -42.44 -3.54 -29.87
N PHE A 391 -42.95 -4.38 -30.77
CA PHE A 391 -43.12 -5.81 -30.50
C PHE A 391 -41.79 -6.54 -30.26
N GLY A 392 -40.68 -6.06 -30.84
CA GLY A 392 -39.34 -6.59 -30.62
C GLY A 392 -38.91 -6.45 -29.17
N ASP A 393 -39.16 -5.30 -28.54
CA ASP A 393 -38.87 -5.08 -27.12
C ASP A 393 -39.78 -5.90 -26.23
N LEU A 394 -41.10 -5.89 -26.51
CA LEU A 394 -42.06 -6.68 -25.77
C LEU A 394 -41.71 -8.18 -25.82
N SER A 395 -41.37 -8.69 -27.00
CA SER A 395 -40.94 -10.07 -27.18
C SER A 395 -39.67 -10.37 -26.37
N SER A 396 -38.70 -9.45 -26.37
CA SER A 396 -37.45 -9.62 -25.61
C SER A 396 -37.69 -9.66 -24.10
N MET A 397 -38.57 -8.81 -23.58
CA MET A 397 -38.98 -8.83 -22.17
C MET A 397 -39.71 -10.13 -21.82
N LEU A 398 -40.67 -10.56 -22.65
CA LEU A 398 -41.48 -11.74 -22.38
C LEU A 398 -40.67 -13.04 -22.33
N LEU A 399 -39.57 -13.11 -23.09
CA LEU A 399 -38.62 -14.23 -23.03
C LEU A 399 -37.94 -14.37 -21.65
N ASN A 400 -37.83 -13.26 -20.91
CA ASN A 400 -37.17 -13.19 -19.61
C ASN A 400 -38.15 -12.89 -18.47
N TYR A 401 -39.46 -12.97 -18.71
CA TYR A 401 -40.48 -12.58 -17.72
C TYR A 401 -40.42 -13.46 -16.46
N ASN A 402 -40.59 -12.83 -15.28
CA ASN A 402 -40.36 -13.40 -13.95
C ASN A 402 -38.90 -13.83 -13.67
N ALA A 403 -37.92 -13.36 -14.42
CA ALA A 403 -36.51 -13.54 -14.09
C ALA A 403 -36.08 -12.53 -13.00
N PHE A 404 -35.09 -12.95 -12.20
CA PHE A 404 -34.46 -12.13 -11.17
C PHE A 404 -32.96 -12.08 -11.45
N GLY A 405 -32.36 -10.92 -11.23
CA GLY A 405 -30.92 -10.78 -11.27
C GLY A 405 -30.28 -11.45 -10.07
N ASP A 406 -28.97 -11.67 -10.16
CA ASP A 406 -28.21 -12.11 -8.99
C ASP A 406 -28.18 -10.97 -7.96
N ASP A 407 -28.19 -11.29 -6.66
CA ASP A 407 -28.12 -10.31 -5.56
C ASP A 407 -26.69 -9.97 -5.15
#